data_AF-A0A4Z0GGL4-F1
#
_entry.id   AF-A0A4Z0GGL4-F1
#
_cell.length_a   1.000
_cell.length_b   1.000
_cell.length_c   1.000
_cell.angle_alpha   90.00
_cell.angle_beta   90.00
_cell.angle_gamma   90.00
#
_symmetry.space_group_name_H-M   'P 1'
#
loop_
_entity.id
_entity.type
_entity.pdbx_description
1 polymer ?
#
loop_
_entity_poly.entity_id
_entity_poly.type
_entity_poly.pdbx_seq_one_letter_code
_entity_poly.pdbx_strand_id
1 'polypeptide(L)' 'MQQKTYNVYQDGVKIKSGLIDPSFTVHNVQPGSTHQFQVSAQNNMGESTLSDPISVTFPAGDAL' A
#
# COMPACT_ATOMS: atom_id res chain seq x y z
N MET A 1 -9.07 -19.70 14.94
CA MET A 1 -8.47 -19.53 13.60
C MET A 1 -7.62 -18.26 13.63
N GLN A 2 -6.42 -18.26 13.06
CA GLN A 2 -5.64 -17.03 12.89
C GLN A 2 -6.23 -16.24 11.72
N GLN A 3 -6.76 -15.04 11.97
CA GLN A 3 -7.12 -14.13 10.89
C GLN A 3 -5.83 -13.48 10.38
N LYS A 4 -5.49 -13.75 9.14
CA LYS A 4 -4.38 -13.08 8.44
C LYS A 4 -4.98 -11.89 7.71
N THR A 5 -4.41 -10.73 7.95
CA THR A 5 -4.77 -9.50 7.26
C THR A 5 -3.55 -8.88 6.63
N TYR A 6 -3.75 -7.90 5.77
CA TYR A 6 -2.67 -7.15 5.14
C TYR A 6 -2.73 -5.67 5.54
N ASN A 7 -1.56 -5.05 5.59
CA ASN A 7 -1.41 -3.61 5.68
C ASN A 7 -0.77 -3.09 4.39
N VAL A 8 -1.16 -1.88 3.97
CA VAL A 8 -0.62 -1.21 2.79
C VAL A 8 0.09 0.05 3.23
N TYR A 9 1.26 0.26 2.64
CA TYR A 9 2.13 1.39 2.90
C TYR A 9 2.35 2.18 1.61
N GLN A 10 2.34 3.50 1.73
CA GLN A 10 2.72 4.44 0.68
C GLN A 10 3.83 5.35 1.23
N ASP A 11 4.97 5.39 0.55
CA ASP A 11 6.15 6.16 0.94
C ASP A 11 6.60 5.92 2.40
N GLY A 12 6.48 4.66 2.85
CA GLY A 12 6.80 4.24 4.21
C GLY A 12 5.71 4.51 5.24
N VAL A 13 4.63 5.20 4.89
CA VAL A 13 3.50 5.48 5.78
C VAL A 13 2.40 4.43 5.59
N LYS A 14 1.90 3.86 6.69
CA LYS A 14 0.77 2.93 6.66
C LYS A 14 -0.52 3.68 6.31
N ILE A 15 -1.09 3.39 5.15
CA ILE A 15 -2.32 4.03 4.65
C ILE A 15 -3.55 3.14 4.78
N LYS A 16 -3.36 1.82 4.94
CA LYS A 16 -4.45 0.87 5.17
C LYS A 16 -3.99 -0.26 6.09
N SER A 17 -4.90 -0.74 6.93
CA SER A 17 -4.70 -1.91 7.77
C SER A 17 -5.91 -2.83 7.78
N GLY A 18 -5.70 -4.09 8.17
CA GLY A 18 -6.79 -5.05 8.38
C GLY A 18 -7.47 -5.52 7.09
N LEU A 19 -6.80 -5.41 5.94
CA LEU A 19 -7.33 -5.93 4.67
C LEU A 19 -7.45 -7.45 4.75
N ILE A 20 -8.66 -7.95 4.52
CA ILE A 20 -8.92 -9.38 4.33
C ILE A 20 -8.85 -9.76 2.85
N ASP A 21 -9.28 -8.84 1.99
CA ASP A 21 -9.21 -8.99 0.54
C ASP A 21 -7.78 -8.73 0.05
N PRO A 22 -7.29 -9.48 -0.94
CA PRO A 22 -5.95 -9.31 -1.48
C PRO A 22 -5.83 -8.11 -2.42
N SER A 23 -6.85 -7.26 -2.51
CA SER A 23 -6.89 -6.08 -3.37
C SER A 23 -7.23 -4.83 -2.58
N PHE A 24 -6.55 -3.73 -2.92
CA PHE A 24 -6.80 -2.41 -2.37
C PHE A 24 -6.50 -1.36 -3.43
N THR A 25 -7.41 -0.39 -3.58
CA THR A 25 -7.23 0.73 -4.50
C THR A 25 -6.88 1.99 -3.71
N VAL A 26 -5.75 2.60 -4.05
CA VAL A 26 -5.34 3.89 -3.51
C VAL A 26 -6.01 4.99 -4.32
N HIS A 27 -6.87 5.78 -3.68
CA HIS A 27 -7.49 6.96 -4.25
C HIS A 27 -6.80 8.21 -3.67
N ASN A 28 -6.60 9.26 -4.47
CA ASN A 28 -5.92 10.53 -4.11
C ASN A 28 -4.39 10.55 -4.17
N VAL A 29 -3.81 9.87 -5.17
CA VAL A 29 -2.41 10.08 -5.56
C VAL A 29 -2.25 11.41 -6.29
N GLN A 30 -1.19 12.15 -5.98
CA GLN A 30 -0.94 13.43 -6.64
C GLN A 30 -0.53 13.20 -8.11
N PRO A 31 -1.10 13.93 -9.08
CA PRO A 31 -0.61 13.89 -10.44
C PRO A 31 0.85 14.37 -10.50
N GLY A 32 1.69 13.69 -11.28
CA GLY A 32 3.09 14.06 -11.46
C GLY A 32 4.02 13.63 -10.33
N SER A 33 3.56 12.81 -9.40
CA SER A 33 4.39 12.23 -8.33
C SER A 33 4.71 10.76 -8.59
N THR A 34 5.85 10.33 -8.05
CA THR A 34 6.20 8.92 -7.91
C THR A 34 5.96 8.52 -6.45
N HIS A 35 5.25 7.41 -6.26
CA HIS A 35 5.00 6.83 -4.95
C HIS A 35 5.54 5.40 -4.86
N GLN A 36 6.06 5.04 -3.69
CA GLN A 36 6.48 3.66 -3.39
C GLN A 36 5.43 2.95 -2.56
N PHE A 37 5.01 1.77 -3.01
CA PHE A 37 4.04 0.93 -2.31
C PHE A 37 4.67 -0.35 -1.80
N GLN A 38 4.30 -0.72 -0.57
CA GLN A 38 4.73 -1.94 0.11
C GLN A 38 3.55 -2.54 0.86
N VAL A 39 3.60 -3.85 1.09
CA VAL A 39 2.62 -4.57 1.89
C VAL A 39 3.28 -5.40 2.97
N SER A 40 2.54 -5.66 4.05
CA SER A 40 2.93 -6.61 5.09
C SER A 40 1.73 -7.50 5.46
N ALA A 41 2.01 -8.66 6.03
CA ALA A 41 1.01 -9.51 6.64
C ALA A 41 0.92 -9.20 8.14
N GLN A 42 -0.28 -9.31 8.72
CA GLN A 42 -0.52 -9.13 10.14
C GLN A 42 -1.43 -10.24 10.69
N ASN A 43 -1.05 -10.78 11.85
CA ASN A 43 -1.84 -11.71 12.65
C ASN A 43 -1.71 -11.38 14.15
N ASN A 44 -2.21 -12.28 15.01
CA ASN A 44 -2.15 -12.14 16.47
C ASN A 44 -0.73 -12.24 17.06
N MET A 45 0.27 -12.69 16.30
CA MET A 45 1.67 -12.71 16.71
C MET A 45 2.41 -11.43 16.34
N GLY A 46 1.83 -10.60 15.47
CA GLY A 46 2.41 -9.33 15.05
C GLY A 46 2.33 -9.10 13.54
N GLU A 47 3.14 -8.14 13.09
CA GLU A 47 3.25 -7.73 11.70
C GLU A 47 4.57 -8.26 11.12
N SER A 48 4.54 -8.73 9.86
CA SER A 48 5.73 -9.19 9.15
C SER A 48 6.62 -8.03 8.72
N THR A 49 7.79 -8.36 8.16
CA THR A 49 8.55 -7.40 7.35
C THR A 49 7.72 -6.91 6.16
N LEU A 50 8.04 -5.71 5.66
CA LEU A 50 7.49 -5.17 4.42
C LEU A 50 7.95 -6.02 3.21
N SER A 51 7.14 -6.05 2.16
CA SER A 51 7.53 -6.54 0.84
C SER A 51 8.61 -5.65 0.22
N ASP A 52 9.20 -6.12 -0.88
CA ASP A 52 9.97 -5.23 -1.75
C ASP A 52 9.07 -4.08 -2.24
N PRO A 53 9.62 -2.85 -2.36
CA PRO A 53 8.85 -1.70 -2.80
C PRO A 53 8.59 -1.76 -4.31
N ILE A 54 7.36 -1.42 -4.70
CA ILE A 54 7.03 -1.10 -6.09
C ILE A 54 6.93 0.41 -6.26
N SER A 55 7.53 0.96 -7.33
CA SER A 55 7.45 2.39 -7.65
C SER A 55 6.42 2.62 -8.74
N VAL A 56 5.50 3.54 -8.51
CA VAL A 56 4.46 3.92 -9.47
C VAL A 56 4.51 5.43 -9.67
N THR A 57 4.69 5.85 -10.92
CA THR A 57 4.62 7.25 -11.32
C THR A 57 3.24 7.55 -11.87
N PHE A 58 2.53 8.48 -11.25
CA PHE A 58 1.27 8.97 -11.76
C PHE A 58 1.54 10.10 -12.74
N PRO A 59 1.02 10.03 -13.98
CA PRO A 59 1.22 11.11 -14.94
C PRO A 59 0.68 12.40 -14.34
N ALA A 60 1.43 13.50 -14.47
CA ALA A 60 0.85 14.82 -14.32
C ALA A 60 -0.21 14.88 -15.40
N GLY A 61 -1.50 14.92 -15.03
CA GLY A 61 -2.59 14.94 -16.01
C GLY A 61 -2.23 15.96 -17.10
N ASP A 62 -2.30 15.54 -18.36
CA ASP A 62 -1.94 16.41 -19.48
C ASP A 62 -2.65 17.75 -19.29
N ALA A 63 -1.87 18.82 -19.25
CA ALA A 63 -2.40 20.16 -19.37
C ALA A 63 -3.00 20.26 -20.78
N LEU A 64 -4.31 19.99 -20.89
CA LEU A 64 -5.09 20.34 -22.08
C LEU A 64 -5.26 21.86 -22.17
#